data_AF-A0A3B9IJF3-F1
#
_entry.id   AF-A0A3B9IJF3-F1
#
_cell.length_a   1.000
_cell.length_b   1.000
_cell.length_c   1.000
_cell.angle_alpha   90.00
_cell.angle_beta   90.00
_cell.angle_gamma   90.00
#
_symmetry.space_group_name_H-M   'P 1'
#
loop_
_entity.id
_entity.type
_entity.pdbx_description
1 polymer ?
#
loop_
_entity_poly.entity_id
_entity_poly.type
_entity_poly.pdbx_seq_one_letter_code
_entity_poly.pdbx_strand_id
1 'polypeptide(L)'
;MTILSIRSGDFDVADRVEAFRNVVSTMTRVDVTPDDPATFHSETSIAILTDLMIGHGSHSASTAVRTTAHAADAGDNVMFHIPLSGGCSIAQTGGETAE
;
A
#
# COMPACT_ATOMS: atom_id res chain seq x y z
N MET A 1 -20.83 -3.19 -4.96
CA MET A 1 -19.70 -2.52 -4.29
C MET A 1 -18.94 -3.58 -3.54
N THR A 2 -17.68 -3.82 -3.90
CA THR A 2 -16.85 -4.83 -3.25
C THR A 2 -16.01 -4.15 -2.18
N ILE A 3 -16.03 -4.69 -0.95
CA ILE A 3 -15.15 -4.26 0.13
C ILE A 3 -14.15 -5.38 0.36
N LEU A 4 -12.87 -5.03 0.31
CA LEU A 4 -11.75 -5.92 0.63
C LEU A 4 -11.22 -5.51 2.00
N SER A 5 -10.98 -6.47 2.87
CA SER A 5 -10.36 -6.22 4.16
C SER A 5 -9.12 -7.09 4.28
N ILE A 6 -7.99 -6.46 4.60
CA ILE A 6 -6.70 -7.11 4.71
C ILE A 6 -6.13 -6.72 6.07
N ARG A 7 -5.87 -7.71 6.91
CA ARG A 7 -5.23 -7.51 8.21
C ARG A 7 -4.00 -8.40 8.29
N SER A 8 -2.86 -7.83 8.67
CA SER A 8 -1.64 -8.62 8.83
C SER A 8 -1.77 -9.66 9.95
N GLY A 9 -2.67 -9.43 10.91
CA GLY A 9 -3.02 -10.40 11.94
C GLY A 9 -3.73 -11.66 11.43
N ASP A 10 -4.23 -11.66 10.19
CA ASP A 10 -4.84 -12.85 9.58
C ASP A 10 -3.80 -13.83 9.01
N PHE A 11 -2.50 -13.47 9.01
CA PHE A 11 -1.39 -14.31 8.56
C PHE A 11 -0.55 -14.87 9.71
N ASP A 12 0.07 -16.03 9.46
CA ASP A 12 1.01 -16.64 10.39
C ASP A 12 2.17 -15.72 10.72
N VAL A 13 2.59 -15.72 11.99
CA VAL A 13 3.65 -14.82 12.49
C VAL A 13 4.94 -14.97 11.70
N ALA A 14 5.29 -16.20 11.28
CA ALA A 14 6.52 -16.50 10.56
C ALA A 14 6.56 -15.82 9.17
N ASP A 15 5.41 -15.75 8.49
CA ASP A 15 5.32 -15.33 7.09
C ASP A 15 4.51 -14.04 6.90
N ARG A 16 4.09 -13.41 8.00
CA ARG A 16 3.16 -12.27 8.03
C ARG A 16 3.53 -11.17 7.05
N VAL A 17 4.80 -10.74 7.08
CA VAL A 17 5.27 -9.62 6.25
C VAL A 17 5.22 -9.99 4.78
N GLU A 18 5.67 -11.19 4.43
CA GLU A 18 5.70 -11.66 3.04
C GLU A 18 4.29 -11.88 2.50
N ALA A 19 3.44 -12.59 3.24
CA ALA A 19 2.05 -12.84 2.88
C ALA A 19 1.28 -11.53 2.71
N PHE A 20 1.44 -10.58 3.64
CA PHE A 20 0.83 -9.26 3.52
C PHE A 20 1.36 -8.50 2.30
N ARG A 21 2.68 -8.48 2.07
CA ARG A 21 3.30 -7.82 0.92
C ARG A 21 2.73 -8.35 -0.40
N ASN A 22 2.57 -9.66 -0.53
CA ASN A 22 2.03 -10.30 -1.74
C ASN A 22 0.59 -9.85 -2.04
N VAL A 23 -0.24 -9.68 -1.00
CA VAL A 23 -1.61 -9.19 -1.17
C VAL A 23 -1.63 -7.71 -1.53
N VAL A 24 -0.84 -6.89 -0.83
CA VAL A 24 -0.83 -5.43 -1.05
C VAL A 24 -0.21 -5.04 -2.37
N SER A 25 0.90 -5.67 -2.78
CA SER A 25 1.58 -5.37 -4.05
C SER A 25 0.66 -5.59 -5.26
N THR A 26 -0.23 -6.59 -5.18
CA THR A 26 -1.24 -6.86 -6.20
C THR A 26 -2.21 -5.68 -6.38
N MET A 27 -2.58 -4.99 -5.30
CA MET A 27 -3.56 -3.91 -5.32
C MET A 27 -2.94 -2.52 -5.52
N THR A 28 -1.88 -2.21 -4.77
CA THR A 28 -1.32 -0.85 -4.69
C THR A 28 -0.06 -0.65 -5.53
N ARG A 29 0.47 -1.74 -6.11
CA ARG A 29 1.68 -1.77 -6.94
C ARG A 29 2.87 -1.13 -6.20
N VAL A 30 3.07 -1.54 -4.96
CA VAL A 30 4.22 -1.14 -4.15
C VAL A 30 4.82 -2.34 -3.41
N ASP A 31 6.11 -2.27 -3.15
CA ASP A 31 6.78 -3.14 -2.19
C ASP A 31 6.79 -2.46 -0.83
N VAL A 32 6.25 -3.15 0.18
CA VAL A 32 6.20 -2.65 1.55
C VAL A 32 7.27 -3.33 2.40
N THR A 33 8.11 -2.55 3.06
CA THR A 33 9.10 -3.01 4.03
C THR A 33 8.80 -2.37 5.38
N PRO A 34 8.34 -3.15 6.38
CA PRO A 34 8.17 -2.67 7.74
C PRO A 34 9.50 -2.23 8.36
N ASP A 35 9.47 -1.20 9.19
CA ASP A 35 10.67 -0.75 9.94
C ASP A 35 11.06 -1.80 10.99
N ASP A 36 10.08 -2.45 11.60
CA ASP A 36 10.25 -3.60 12.48
C ASP A 36 9.34 -4.76 12.06
N PRO A 37 9.91 -5.82 11.45
CA PRO A 37 9.15 -7.02 11.06
C PRO A 37 8.48 -7.75 12.23
N ALA A 38 9.08 -7.74 13.42
CA ALA A 38 8.58 -8.51 14.56
C ALA A 38 7.29 -7.92 15.15
N THR A 39 7.14 -6.59 15.06
CA THR A 39 5.97 -5.85 15.54
C THR A 39 5.07 -5.35 14.41
N PHE A 40 5.28 -5.84 13.18
CA PHE A 40 4.51 -5.39 12.03
C PHE A 40 3.02 -5.66 12.21
N HIS A 41 2.25 -4.58 12.19
CA HIS A 41 0.80 -4.57 12.23
C HIS A 41 0.27 -3.66 11.12
N SER A 42 -0.75 -4.12 10.42
CA SER A 42 -1.35 -3.39 9.32
C SER A 42 -2.77 -3.88 9.08
N GLU A 43 -3.73 -2.97 9.04
CA GLU A 43 -5.13 -3.27 8.76
C GLU A 43 -5.67 -2.25 7.76
N THR A 44 -6.26 -2.73 6.67
CA THR A 44 -6.83 -1.85 5.63
C THR A 44 -8.14 -2.41 5.13
N SER A 45 -9.15 -1.56 5.11
CA SER A 45 -10.40 -1.77 4.38
C SER A 45 -10.36 -0.95 3.10
N ILE A 46 -10.66 -1.58 1.97
CA ILE A 46 -10.62 -0.98 0.64
C ILE A 46 -11.97 -1.16 -0.02
N ALA A 47 -12.63 -0.05 -0.36
CA ALA A 47 -13.83 -0.05 -1.19
C ALA A 47 -13.44 0.21 -2.65
N ILE A 48 -13.90 -0.66 -3.56
CA ILE A 48 -13.68 -0.52 -5.00
C ILE A 48 -14.97 -0.11 -5.69
N LEU A 49 -14.91 1.02 -6.40
CA LEU A 49 -15.89 1.53 -7.35
C LEU A 49 -15.24 1.58 -8.75
N THR A 50 -16.03 1.83 -9.80
CA THR A 50 -15.57 1.77 -11.21
C THR A 50 -14.27 2.54 -11.45
N ASP A 51 -14.19 3.77 -10.95
CA ASP A 51 -13.04 4.67 -11.18
C ASP A 51 -12.46 5.22 -9.86
N LEU A 52 -12.75 4.56 -8.74
CA LEU A 52 -12.37 5.05 -7.42
C LEU A 52 -12.05 3.90 -6.46
N MET A 53 -10.88 4.00 -5.84
CA MET A 53 -10.48 3.16 -4.71
C MET A 53 -10.42 4.04 -3.45
N ILE A 54 -11.10 3.62 -2.39
CA ILE A 54 -11.03 4.27 -1.08
C ILE A 54 -10.42 3.29 -0.09
N GLY A 55 -9.27 3.65 0.47
CA GLY A 55 -8.62 2.90 1.54
C GLY A 55 -8.80 3.61 2.88
N HIS A 56 -9.11 2.84 3.93
CA HIS A 56 -9.04 3.28 5.32
C HIS A 56 -8.29 2.23 6.12
N GLY A 57 -7.24 2.64 6.82
CA GLY A 57 -6.38 1.69 7.50
C GLY A 57 -5.42 2.32 8.50
N SER A 58 -4.77 1.45 9.24
CA SER A 58 -3.70 1.76 10.17
C SER A 58 -2.53 0.82 9.89
N HIS A 59 -1.31 1.34 10.04
CA HIS A 59 -0.09 0.61 9.72
C HIS A 59 1.00 1.00 10.71
N SER A 60 1.82 0.04 11.11
CA SER A 60 3.12 0.32 11.74
C SER A 60 4.01 1.12 10.78
N ALA A 61 5.04 1.78 11.33
CA ALA A 61 6.05 2.46 10.54
C ALA A 61 6.65 1.52 9.48
N SER A 62 6.65 1.98 8.24
CA SER A 62 7.06 1.19 7.08
C SER A 62 7.43 2.10 5.91
N THR A 63 8.22 1.54 5.00
CA THR A 63 8.57 2.14 3.72
C THR A 63 7.82 1.43 2.60
N ALA A 64 7.15 2.20 1.73
CA ALA A 64 6.52 1.70 0.52
C ALA A 64 7.24 2.25 -0.72
N VAL A 65 7.65 1.36 -1.63
CA VAL A 65 8.37 1.74 -2.86
C VAL A 65 7.58 1.31 -4.08
N ARG A 66 7.26 2.29 -4.94
CA ARG A 66 6.78 2.03 -6.31
C ARG A 66 7.99 2.03 -7.25
N THR A 67 8.32 0.87 -7.81
CA THR A 67 9.40 0.72 -8.77
C THR A 67 8.93 1.11 -10.17
N THR A 68 9.86 1.23 -11.13
CA THR A 68 9.52 1.45 -12.55
C THR A 68 8.71 0.30 -13.13
N ALA A 69 9.00 -0.94 -12.71
CA ALA A 69 8.23 -2.12 -13.10
C ALA A 69 6.78 -2.05 -12.58
N HIS A 70 6.58 -1.58 -11.35
CA HIS A 70 5.24 -1.36 -10.81
C HIS A 70 4.46 -0.28 -11.55
N ALA A 71 5.14 0.78 -11.99
CA ALA A 71 4.54 1.91 -12.69
C ALA A 71 4.17 1.57 -14.14
N ALA A 72 4.90 0.69 -14.82
CA ALA A 72 4.65 0.31 -16.21
C ALA A 72 3.25 -0.26 -16.46
N ASP A 73 2.70 -0.97 -15.46
CA ASP A 73 1.37 -1.57 -15.50
C ASP A 73 0.31 -0.76 -14.72
N ALA A 74 0.64 0.47 -14.32
CA ALA A 74 -0.26 1.36 -13.58
C ALA A 74 -0.80 2.48 -14.47
N GLY A 75 -2.05 2.89 -14.25
CA GLY A 75 -2.59 4.11 -14.85
C GLY A 75 -2.16 5.36 -14.09
N ASP A 76 -2.36 6.54 -14.70
CA ASP A 76 -2.06 7.87 -14.13
C ASP A 76 -3.08 8.32 -13.06
N ASN A 77 -3.38 7.43 -12.11
CA ASN A 77 -4.30 7.70 -11.03
C ASN A 77 -3.69 8.68 -10.01
N VAL A 78 -4.51 9.60 -9.51
CA VAL A 78 -4.12 10.50 -8.43
C VAL A 78 -4.47 9.86 -7.09
N MET A 79 -3.48 9.76 -6.19
CA MET A 79 -3.69 9.27 -4.83
C MET A 79 -3.69 10.43 -3.84
N PHE A 80 -4.75 10.52 -3.03
CA PHE A 80 -4.80 11.41 -1.87
C PHE A 80 -4.62 10.57 -0.60
N HIS A 81 -3.62 10.92 0.20
CA HIS A 81 -3.40 10.29 1.50
C HIS A 81 -3.65 11.32 2.61
N ILE A 82 -4.63 11.06 3.46
CA ILE A 82 -5.05 11.96 4.54
C ILE A 82 -4.74 11.28 5.88
N PRO A 83 -3.60 11.60 6.52
CA PRO A 83 -3.25 11.01 7.81
C PRO A 83 -4.18 11.56 8.91
N LEU A 84 -4.88 10.67 9.60
CA LEU A 84 -5.63 11.01 10.82
C LEU A 84 -4.71 11.08 12.06
N SER A 85 -3.58 10.38 12.01
CA SER A 85 -2.51 10.38 13.00
C SER A 85 -1.19 9.98 12.33
N GLY A 86 -0.05 10.39 12.90
CA GLY A 86 1.27 10.16 12.31
C GLY A 86 1.52 11.01 11.06
N GLY A 87 2.40 10.54 10.18
CA GLY A 87 2.75 11.21 8.94
C GLY A 87 3.65 10.34 8.06
N CYS A 88 3.92 10.82 6.85
CA CYS A 88 4.87 10.20 5.94
C CYS A 88 5.68 11.27 5.20
N SER A 89 6.88 10.91 4.78
CA SER A 89 7.59 11.63 3.73
C SER A 89 7.41 10.86 2.43
N ILE A 90 7.20 11.59 1.34
CA ILE A 90 7.10 11.01 0.00
C ILE A 90 8.16 11.68 -0.86
N ALA A 91 8.97 10.86 -1.53
CA ALA A 91 9.91 11.30 -2.54
C ALA A 91 9.59 10.55 -3.84
N GLN A 92 9.63 11.27 -4.95
CA GLN A 92 9.46 10.72 -6.28
C GLN A 92 10.62 11.16 -7.16
N THR A 93 11.02 10.28 -8.07
CA THR A 93 11.97 10.59 -9.14
C THR A 93 11.34 10.12 -10.45
N GLY A 94 11.37 10.96 -11.49
CA GLY A 94 10.61 10.75 -12.72
C GLY A 94 9.18 11.31 -12.67
N GLY A 95 8.38 11.02 -13.69
CA GLY A 95 7.07 11.67 -13.91
C GLY A 95 7.18 13.02 -14.63
N GLU A 96 8.32 13.28 -15.26
CA GLU A 96 8.50 14.40 -16.18
C GLU A 96 7.62 14.13 -17.42
N THR A 97 6.94 15.16 -17.91
CA THR A 97 6.01 15.09 -19.05
C THR A 97 6.56 14.24 -20.19
N ALA A 98 5.83 13.20 -20.58
CA ALA A 98 5.94 12.69 -21.93
C ALA A 98 5.45 13.80 -22.86
N GLU A 99 6.33 14.34 -23.69
CA GLU A 99 5.98 15.24 -24.79
C GLU A 99 5.04 14.57 -25.80
#